data_AF-A0A0G1F3Z6-F1
#
_entry.id   AF-A0A0G1F3Z6-F1
#
_cell.length_a   1.000
_cell.length_b   1.000
_cell.length_c   1.000
_cell.angle_alpha   90.00
_cell.angle_beta   90.00
_cell.angle_gamma   90.00
#
_symmetry.space_group_name_H-M   'P 1'
#
loop_
_entity.id
_entity.type
_entity.pdbx_description
1 polymer ?
#
loop_
_entity_poly.entity_id
_entity_poly.type
_entity_poly.pdbx_seq_one_letter_code
_entity_poly.pdbx_strand_id
1 'polypeptide(L)'
;MIQFLGLLDLLSAGLLAGTAYHLPLPQGLIIGLGVYLILKSLLFLMDIGSFFDIIGGILLILSLFMTLSPILLFIFAGLVGLKGIMSLFAA
;
A
#
# COMPACT_ATOMS: atom_id res chain seq x y z
N MET A 1 -1.71 4.46 18.19
CA MET A 1 -1.50 5.16 16.90
C MET A 1 -0.79 4.27 15.88
N ILE A 2 0.35 3.66 16.23
CA ILE A 2 1.15 2.82 15.30
C ILE A 2 0.34 1.62 14.76
N GLN A 3 -0.46 0.97 15.62
CA GLN A 3 -1.32 -0.16 15.24
C GLN A 3 -2.41 0.21 14.21
N PHE A 4 -3.00 1.41 14.31
CA PHE A 4 -4.01 1.88 13.36
C PHE A 4 -3.39 2.15 11.97
N LEU A 5 -2.18 2.71 11.95
CA LEU A 5 -1.40 2.87 10.72
C LEU A 5 -1.05 1.50 10.11
N GLY A 6 -0.71 0.50 10.93
CA GLY A 6 -0.46 -0.85 10.46
C GLY A 6 -1.68 -1.51 9.80
N LEU A 7 -2.88 -1.23 10.31
CA LEU A 7 -4.13 -1.75 9.75
C LEU A 7 -4.43 -1.14 8.36
N LEU A 8 -4.21 0.16 8.20
CA LEU A 8 -4.34 0.84 6.90
C LEU A 8 -3.30 0.36 5.88
N ASP A 9 -2.08 0.05 6.31
CA ASP A 9 -1.06 -0.55 5.44
C ASP A 9 -1.49 -1.94 4.96
N LEU A 10 -2.07 -2.74 5.86
CA LEU A 10 -2.56 -4.07 5.54
C LEU A 10 -3.73 -4.03 4.55
N LEU A 11 -4.62 -3.05 4.69
CA LEU A 11 -5.67 -2.79 3.69
C LEU A 11 -5.08 -2.37 2.34
N SER A 12 -4.07 -1.50 2.34
CA SER A 12 -3.40 -1.06 1.11
C SER A 12 -2.70 -2.22 0.40
N ALA A 13 -2.08 -3.13 1.16
CA ALA A 13 -1.52 -4.37 0.64
C ALA A 13 -2.60 -5.29 0.04
N GLY A 14 -3.74 -5.41 0.72
CA GLY A 14 -4.91 -6.13 0.20
C GLY A 14 -5.40 -5.56 -1.13
N LEU A 15 -5.40 -4.23 -1.28
CA LEU A 15 -5.75 -3.60 -2.55
C LEU A 15 -4.73 -3.85 -3.65
N LEU A 16 -3.43 -3.77 -3.35
CA LEU A 16 -2.38 -4.10 -4.33
C LEU A 16 -2.50 -5.55 -4.81
N ALA A 17 -2.80 -6.49 -3.92
CA ALA A 17 -3.07 -7.88 -4.30
C ALA A 17 -4.38 -7.99 -5.11
N GLY A 18 -5.43 -7.27 -4.71
CA GLY A 18 -6.71 -7.28 -5.41
C GLY A 18 -6.64 -6.69 -6.82
N THR A 19 -5.84 -5.64 -7.03
CA THR A 19 -5.60 -5.07 -8.36
C THR A 19 -4.80 -6.03 -9.24
N ALA A 20 -3.88 -6.82 -8.66
CA ALA A 20 -3.14 -7.85 -9.38
C ALA A 20 -4.05 -8.98 -9.92
N TYR A 21 -5.16 -9.24 -9.24
CA TYR A 21 -6.19 -10.19 -9.68
C TYR A 21 -7.30 -9.57 -10.53
N HIS A 22 -7.18 -8.31 -10.94
CA HIS A 22 -8.20 -7.56 -11.68
C HIS A 22 -9.57 -7.53 -10.98
N LEU A 23 -9.59 -7.50 -9.64
CA LEU A 23 -10.84 -7.38 -8.90
C LEU A 23 -11.49 -6.01 -9.15
N PRO A 24 -12.84 -5.95 -9.25
CA PRO A 24 -13.55 -4.69 -9.36
C PRO A 24 -13.53 -3.96 -8.01
N LEU A 25 -12.50 -3.14 -7.81
CA LEU A 25 -12.28 -2.37 -6.59
C LEU A 25 -12.82 -0.93 -6.75
N PRO A 26 -13.43 -0.33 -5.70
CA PRO A 26 -13.89 1.04 -5.76
C PRO A 26 -12.74 2.01 -5.96
N GLN A 27 -12.81 2.85 -7.00
CA GLN A 27 -11.73 3.79 -7.35
C GLN A 27 -11.42 4.76 -6.20
N GLY A 28 -12.44 5.27 -5.51
CA GLY A 28 -12.24 6.18 -4.37
C GLY A 28 -11.43 5.56 -3.24
N LEU A 29 -11.54 4.24 -3.05
CA LEU A 29 -10.80 3.50 -2.02
C LEU A 29 -9.34 3.27 -2.44
N ILE A 30 -9.09 2.99 -3.72
CA ILE A 30 -7.73 2.92 -4.29
C ILE A 30 -7.03 4.28 -4.16
N ILE A 31 -7.70 5.37 -4.55
CA ILE A 31 -7.13 6.73 -4.45
C ILE A 31 -6.89 7.10 -2.99
N GLY A 32 -7.87 6.86 -2.11
CA GLY A 32 -7.76 7.19 -0.69
C GLY A 32 -6.58 6.50 -0.01
N LEU A 33 -6.42 5.20 -0.23
CA LEU A 33 -5.29 4.45 0.34
C LEU A 33 -3.96 4.73 -0.37
N GLY A 34 -3.97 4.99 -1.67
CA GLY A 34 -2.78 5.41 -2.41
C GLY A 34 -2.22 6.75 -1.92
N VAL A 35 -3.09 7.75 -1.75
CA VAL A 35 -2.71 9.06 -1.18
C VAL A 35 -2.28 8.93 0.27
N TYR A 36 -2.99 8.11 1.07
CA TYR A 36 -2.59 7.83 2.46
C TYR A 36 -1.15 7.29 2.55
N LEU A 37 -0.79 6.28 1.76
CA LEU A 37 0.56 5.71 1.78
C LEU A 37 1.62 6.77 1.44
N ILE A 38 1.37 7.59 0.42
CA ILE A 38 2.28 8.67 0.02
C ILE A 38 2.41 9.70 1.14
N LEU A 39 1.30 10.20 1.70
CA LEU A 39 1.37 11.18 2.79
C LEU A 39 2.05 10.62 4.03
N LYS A 40 1.73 9.38 4.41
CA LYS A 40 2.37 8.70 5.53
C LYS A 40 3.87 8.61 5.32
N SER A 41 4.30 8.16 4.14
CA SER A 41 5.72 8.01 3.85
C SER A 41 6.48 9.34 3.90
N LEU A 42 5.86 10.45 3.49
CA LEU A 42 6.43 11.79 3.57
C LEU A 42 6.59 12.26 5.03
N LEU A 43 5.71 11.82 5.92
CA LEU A 43 5.81 12.12 7.36
C LEU A 43 6.87 11.27 8.07
N PHE A 44 7.15 10.06 7.57
CA PHE A 44 8.06 9.09 8.19
C PHE A 44 9.30 8.78 7.32
N LEU A 45 9.79 9.78 6.56
CA LEU A 45 10.90 9.69 5.57
C LEU A 45 12.22 9.07 6.07
N MET A 46 12.40 8.87 7.39
CA MET A 46 13.64 8.34 7.96
C MET A 46 13.80 6.82 7.87
N ASP A 47 12.75 6.07 7.55
CA ASP A 47 12.80 4.60 7.51
C ASP A 47 12.82 4.08 6.07
N ILE A 48 13.67 3.08 5.77
CA ILE A 48 13.69 2.37 4.48
C ILE A 48 12.30 1.83 4.11
N GLY A 49 11.49 1.48 5.10
CA GLY A 49 10.10 1.07 4.89
C GLY A 49 9.19 2.16 4.32
N SER A 50 9.52 3.45 4.46
CA SER A 50 8.75 4.55 3.87
C SER A 50 8.82 4.55 2.33
N PHE A 51 9.92 4.07 1.76
CA PHE A 51 10.09 3.97 0.31
C PHE A 51 9.12 2.98 -0.32
N PHE A 52 8.84 1.87 0.37
CA PHE A 52 7.86 0.88 -0.08
C PHE A 52 6.44 1.44 -0.06
N ASP A 53 6.10 2.30 0.91
CA ASP A 53 4.81 2.98 0.97
C ASP A 53 4.65 3.96 -0.20
N ILE A 54 5.68 4.76 -0.51
CA ILE A 54 5.67 5.69 -1.67
C ILE A 54 5.36 4.90 -2.93
N ILE A 55 6.15 3.86 -3.20
CA ILE A 55 6.00 3.09 -4.44
C ILE A 55 4.66 2.35 -4.44
N GLY A 56 4.27 1.72 -3.34
CA GLY A 56 2.97 1.05 -3.22
C GLY A 56 1.80 2.00 -3.48
N GLY A 57 1.86 3.23 -2.97
CA GLY A 57 0.85 4.26 -3.22
C GLY A 57 0.82 4.71 -4.68
N ILE A 58 1.99 4.92 -5.29
CA ILE A 58 2.09 5.25 -6.73
C ILE A 58 1.51 4.12 -7.58
N LEU A 59 1.83 2.87 -7.26
CA LEU A 59 1.33 1.70 -7.99
C LEU A 59 -0.19 1.55 -7.87
N LEU A 60 -0.76 1.81 -6.70
CA LEU A 60 -2.22 1.84 -6.53
C LEU A 60 -2.84 2.90 -7.45
N ILE A 61 -2.30 4.12 -7.48
CA ILE A 61 -2.83 5.19 -8.34
C ILE A 61 -2.67 4.83 -9.82
N LEU A 62 -1.49 4.35 -10.23
CA LEU A 62 -1.23 3.95 -11.62
C LEU A 62 -2.12 2.78 -12.07
N SER A 63 -2.50 1.88 -11.16
CA SER A 63 -3.37 0.74 -11.49
C SER A 63 -4.77 1.16 -11.97
N LEU A 64 -5.18 2.40 -11.74
CA LEU A 64 -6.43 2.97 -12.26
C LEU A 64 -6.36 3.36 -13.73
N PHE A 65 -5.16 3.66 -14.22
CA PHE A 65 -4.94 4.22 -15.56
C PHE A 65 -4.30 3.22 -16.52
N MET A 66 -3.59 2.22 -16.00
CA MET A 66 -2.90 1.22 -16.80
C MET A 66 -2.84 -0.14 -16.12
N THR A 67 -2.74 -1.18 -16.95
CA THR A 67 -2.49 -2.54 -16.47
C THR A 67 -1.04 -2.68 -16.06
N LEU A 68 -0.80 -2.90 -14.76
CA LEU A 68 0.52 -3.15 -14.22
C LEU A 68 0.82 -4.65 -14.16
N SER A 69 2.10 -5.01 -14.14
CA SER A 69 2.52 -6.41 -13.97
C SER A 69 2.01 -6.96 -12.63
N PRO A 70 1.26 -8.09 -12.61
CA PRO A 70 0.78 -8.70 -11.38
C PRO A 70 1.91 -9.05 -10.42
N ILE A 71 3.05 -9.49 -10.95
CA ILE A 71 4.26 -9.83 -10.15
C ILE A 71 4.71 -8.61 -9.35
N LEU A 72 4.77 -7.44 -10.00
CA LEU A 72 5.21 -6.21 -9.36
C LEU A 72 4.22 -5.77 -8.28
N LEU A 73 2.91 -5.88 -8.54
CA LEU A 73 1.87 -5.59 -7.55
C LEU A 73 1.95 -6.54 -6.35
N PHE A 74 2.21 -7.84 -6.54
CA PHE A 74 2.37 -8.80 -5.44
C PHE A 74 3.60 -8.52 -4.59
N ILE A 75 4.73 -8.15 -5.20
CA ILE A 75 5.94 -7.80 -4.46
C ILE A 75 5.64 -6.63 -3.52
N PHE A 76 5.05 -5.56 -4.03
CA PHE A 76 4.72 -4.40 -3.20
C PHE A 76 3.58 -4.66 -2.21
N ALA A 77 2.60 -5.50 -2.56
CA ALA A 77 1.60 -5.97 -1.60
C ALA A 77 2.25 -6.71 -0.43
N GLY A 78 3.21 -7.60 -0.70
CA GLY A 78 3.96 -8.32 0.31
C GLY A 78 4.78 -7.38 1.20
N LEU A 79 5.52 -6.43 0.60
CA LEU A 79 6.37 -5.49 1.33
C LEU A 79 5.54 -4.54 2.23
N VAL A 80 4.48 -3.94 1.69
CA VAL A 80 3.58 -3.05 2.45
C VAL A 80 2.82 -3.86 3.50
N GLY A 81 2.38 -5.07 3.17
CA GLY A 81 1.65 -5.95 4.08
C GLY A 81 2.51 -6.42 5.26
N LEU A 82 3.73 -6.88 5.01
CA LEU A 82 4.69 -7.25 6.06
C LEU A 82 4.97 -6.08 7.00
N LYS A 83 5.17 -4.88 6.45
CA LYS A 83 5.35 -3.67 7.25
C LYS A 83 4.12 -3.34 8.08
N GLY A 84 2.92 -3.49 7.52
CA GLY A 84 1.65 -3.31 8.23
C GLY A 84 1.51 -4.28 9.40
N ILE A 85 1.87 -5.55 9.19
CA ILE A 85 1.92 -6.58 10.25
C ILE A 85 2.93 -6.18 11.33
N MET A 86 4.15 -5.81 10.96
CA MET A 86 5.17 -5.37 11.93
C MET A 86 4.68 -4.17 12.75
N SER A 87 3.97 -3.23 12.13
CA SER A 87 3.40 -2.04 12.80
C SER A 87 2.20 -2.38 13.70
N LEU A 88 1.46 -3.45 13.39
CA LEU A 88 0.37 -3.97 14.23
C LEU A 88 0.91 -4.67 15.48
N PHE A 89 2.04 -5.36 15.37
CA PHE A 89 2.67 -6.12 16.46
C PHE A 89 3.79 -5.38 17.19
N ALA A 90 4.17 -4.17 16.75
CA ALA A 90 5.05 -3.29 17.49
C ALA A 90 4.32 -2.77 18.74
N ALA A 91 4.59 -3.42 19.88
CA ALA A 91 4.14 -3.06 21.22
C ALA A 91 5.14 -2.11 21.89
#